data_AF-A0A660YJ31-F1
#
_entry.id   AF-A0A660YJ31-F1
#
_cell.length_a   1.000
_cell.length_b   1.000
_cell.length_c   1.000
_cell.angle_alpha   90.00
_cell.angle_beta   90.00
_cell.angle_gamma   90.00
#
_symmetry.space_group_name_H-M   'P 1'
#
loop_
_entity.id
_entity.type
_entity.pdbx_description
1 polymer ?
#
loop_
_entity_poly.entity_id
_entity_poly.type
_entity_poly.pdbx_seq_one_letter_code
_entity_poly.pdbx_strand_id
1 'polypeptide(L)'
;MLFKKPLGNNPAPDLVLIVFWIVFGVIFPLFFLKLCLVTEVRDDGIYIKFVTINKDFIRIGFDEIDTCEIRKYRPIVEYGGWGVKYGSGGKAYNVSGNMGLQFKLKNGKSVLIGTQRPEEFKLAVESKIN
;
A
#
# COMPACT_ATOMS: atom_id res chain seq x y z
N MET A 1 -18.49 31.57 4.54
CA MET A 1 -19.77 31.60 3.79
C MET A 1 -19.76 30.44 2.81
N LEU A 2 -20.36 29.27 3.13
CA LEU A 2 -20.52 28.22 2.11
C LEU A 2 -21.81 27.38 2.24
N PHE A 3 -22.51 27.35 3.39
CA PHE A 3 -23.83 26.72 3.45
C PHE A 3 -24.79 27.50 4.38
N LYS A 4 -25.67 28.32 3.77
CA LYS A 4 -26.83 28.98 4.41
C LYS A 4 -28.16 28.25 4.10
N LYS A 5 -28.10 27.02 3.56
CA LYS A 5 -29.28 26.16 3.34
C LYS A 5 -29.24 25.00 4.34
N PRO A 6 -30.35 24.66 5.02
CA PRO A 6 -30.40 23.45 5.84
C PRO A 6 -30.13 22.24 4.94
N LEU A 7 -29.20 21.38 5.35
CA LEU A 7 -28.90 20.13 4.68
C LEU A 7 -30.01 19.12 5.02
N GLY A 8 -30.92 18.89 4.06
CA GLY A 8 -31.97 17.89 4.14
C GLY A 8 -33.24 18.35 4.89
N ASN A 9 -34.40 18.15 4.26
CA ASN A 9 -35.73 18.38 4.85
C ASN A 9 -36.61 17.11 4.89
N ASN A 10 -36.06 15.95 4.52
CA ASN A 10 -36.76 14.67 4.54
C ASN A 10 -35.84 13.59 5.14
N PRO A 11 -36.32 12.77 6.09
CA PRO A 11 -35.56 11.62 6.55
C PRO A 11 -35.32 10.66 5.37
N ALA A 12 -34.12 10.11 5.28
CA ALA A 12 -33.84 9.04 4.33
C ALA A 12 -34.80 7.87 4.65
N PRO A 13 -35.38 7.19 3.64
CA PRO A 13 -36.21 6.01 3.89
C PRO A 13 -35.44 4.99 4.74
N ASP A 14 -36.12 4.31 5.68
CA ASP A 14 -35.48 3.35 6.61
C ASP A 14 -34.63 2.29 5.88
N LEU A 15 -35.06 1.86 4.70
CA LEU A 15 -34.30 0.95 3.85
C LEU A 15 -32.94 1.53 3.43
N VAL A 16 -32.88 2.82 3.09
CA VAL A 16 -31.63 3.49 2.71
C VAL A 16 -30.68 3.54 3.89
N LEU A 17 -31.19 3.81 5.10
CA LEU A 17 -30.39 3.81 6.33
C LEU A 17 -29.85 2.41 6.65
N ILE A 18 -30.68 1.37 6.51
CA ILE A 18 -30.27 -0.02 6.74
C ILE A 18 -29.20 -0.44 5.72
N VAL A 19 -29.40 -0.17 4.43
CA VAL A 19 -28.42 -0.49 3.38
C VAL A 19 -27.11 0.26 3.62
N PHE A 20 -27.18 1.55 3.93
CA PHE A 20 -26.00 2.35 4.24
C PHE A 20 -25.22 1.77 5.42
N TRP A 21 -25.93 1.41 6.50
CA TRP A 21 -25.30 0.82 7.69
C TRP A 21 -24.69 -0.54 7.40
N ILE A 22 -25.34 -1.41 6.61
CA ILE A 22 -24.76 -2.71 6.22
C ILE A 22 -23.50 -2.50 5.37
N VAL A 23 -23.57 -1.61 4.36
CA VAL A 23 -22.45 -1.37 3.44
C VAL A 23 -21.27 -0.74 4.17
N PHE A 24 -21.47 0.36 4.89
CA PHE A 24 -20.38 1.12 5.51
C PHE A 24 -20.01 0.63 6.92
N GLY A 25 -20.94 0.00 7.64
CA GLY A 25 -20.72 -0.51 8.99
C GLY A 25 -20.23 -1.96 9.02
N VAL A 26 -20.53 -2.77 8.01
CA VAL A 26 -20.15 -4.20 8.00
C VAL A 26 -19.30 -4.55 6.78
N ILE A 27 -19.84 -4.41 5.57
CA ILE A 27 -19.18 -4.89 4.34
C ILE A 27 -17.86 -4.16 4.11
N PHE A 28 -17.86 -2.83 4.24
CA PHE A 28 -16.69 -1.99 3.99
C PHE A 28 -15.56 -2.30 4.99
N PRO A 29 -15.77 -2.33 6.33
CA PRO A 29 -14.72 -2.76 7.26
C PRO A 29 -14.18 -4.17 6.99
N LEU A 30 -15.06 -5.14 6.68
CA LEU A 30 -14.64 -6.50 6.35
C LEU A 30 -13.75 -6.56 5.10
N PHE A 31 -13.98 -5.67 4.13
CA PHE A 31 -13.11 -5.53 2.97
C PHE A 31 -11.70 -5.05 3.36
N PHE A 32 -11.58 -4.07 4.26
CA PHE A 32 -10.27 -3.57 4.71
C PHE A 32 -9.46 -4.61 5.47
N LEU A 33 -10.11 -5.51 6.22
CA LEU A 33 -9.43 -6.62 6.91
C LEU A 33 -8.76 -7.61 5.96
N LYS A 34 -9.18 -7.66 4.70
CA LYS A 34 -8.59 -8.54 3.68
C LYS A 34 -7.40 -7.91 2.96
N LEU A 35 -7.12 -6.63 3.15
CA LEU A 35 -5.99 -5.97 2.50
C LEU A 35 -4.68 -6.53 3.06
N CYS A 36 -3.97 -7.28 2.22
CA CYS A 36 -2.73 -7.92 2.58
C CYS A 36 -1.71 -7.75 1.45
N LEU A 37 -0.48 -7.42 1.83
CA LEU A 37 0.67 -7.36 0.96
C LEU A 37 1.60 -8.50 1.36
N VAL A 38 1.82 -9.42 0.44
CA VAL A 38 2.78 -10.50 0.58
C VAL A 38 4.05 -10.08 -0.15
N THR A 39 5.17 -10.11 0.56
CA THR A 39 6.50 -9.85 0.02
C THR A 39 7.36 -11.08 0.27
N GLU A 40 7.89 -11.66 -0.80
CA GLU A 40 8.77 -12.82 -0.73
C GLU A 40 10.12 -12.46 -1.36
N VAL A 41 11.20 -12.76 -0.64
CA VAL A 41 12.56 -12.69 -1.18
C VAL A 41 12.92 -14.09 -1.64
N ARG A 42 13.05 -14.28 -2.95
CA ARG A 42 13.44 -15.55 -3.57
C ARG A 42 14.87 -15.43 -4.10
N ASP A 43 15.39 -16.49 -4.71
CA ASP A 43 16.78 -16.51 -5.21
C ASP A 43 17.03 -15.57 -6.39
N ASP A 44 16.00 -15.29 -7.19
CA ASP A 44 16.11 -14.51 -8.43
C ASP A 44 15.52 -13.08 -8.32
N GLY A 45 14.91 -12.75 -7.18
CA GLY A 45 14.36 -11.41 -6.95
C GLY A 45 13.35 -11.30 -5.82
N ILE A 46 12.77 -10.12 -5.72
CA ILE A 46 11.71 -9.76 -4.77
C ILE A 46 10.36 -9.91 -5.46
N TYR A 47 9.46 -10.68 -4.85
CA TYR A 47 8.13 -10.96 -5.34
C TYR A 47 7.10 -10.27 -4.45
N ILE A 48 6.25 -9.44 -5.07
CA ILE A 48 5.28 -8.59 -4.38
C ILE A 48 3.89 -8.97 -4.87
N LYS A 49 2.98 -9.28 -3.94
CA LYS A 49 1.58 -9.56 -4.26
C LYS A 49 0.65 -8.82 -3.32
N PHE A 50 -0.17 -7.95 -3.89
CA PHE A 50 -1.28 -7.32 -3.18
C PHE A 50 -2.52 -8.21 -3.34
N VAL A 51 -2.84 -9.00 -2.33
CA VAL A 51 -3.78 -10.15 -2.43
C VAL A 51 -5.16 -9.75 -2.95
N THR A 52 -5.63 -8.54 -2.64
CA THR A 52 -6.94 -8.05 -3.06
C THR A 52 -6.96 -7.35 -4.42
N ILE A 53 -5.80 -6.94 -4.97
CA ILE A 53 -5.72 -6.15 -6.21
C ILE A 53 -5.17 -6.97 -7.36
N ASN A 54 -4.17 -7.82 -7.11
CA ASN A 54 -3.47 -8.58 -8.15
C ASN A 54 -3.44 -10.08 -7.80
N LYS A 55 -3.75 -10.93 -8.79
CA LYS A 55 -3.67 -12.39 -8.65
C LYS A 55 -2.21 -12.87 -8.71
N ASP A 56 -1.40 -12.26 -9.56
CA ASP A 56 -0.03 -12.65 -9.82
C ASP A 56 0.97 -11.80 -9.02
N PHE A 57 2.14 -12.39 -8.77
CA PHE A 57 3.25 -11.67 -8.16
C PHE A 57 3.91 -10.75 -9.19
N ILE A 58 4.27 -9.56 -8.73
CA ILE A 58 5.15 -8.64 -9.44
C ILE A 58 6.57 -8.95 -8.99
N ARG A 59 7.46 -9.27 -9.94
CA ARG A 59 8.88 -9.53 -9.69
C ARG A 59 9.70 -8.25 -9.87
N ILE A 60 10.64 -8.03 -8.97
CA ILE A 60 11.76 -7.09 -9.12
C ILE A 60 13.03 -7.91 -9.01
N GLY A 61 13.77 -8.07 -10.10
CA GLY A 61 15.03 -8.81 -10.11
C GLY A 61 16.11 -8.08 -9.30
N PHE A 62 17.00 -8.82 -8.64
CA PHE A 62 18.12 -8.20 -7.92
C PHE A 62 19.05 -7.44 -8.87
N ASP A 63 19.17 -7.90 -10.12
CA ASP A 63 19.93 -7.25 -11.18
C ASP A 63 19.35 -5.89 -11.58
N GLU A 64 18.08 -5.62 -11.29
CA GLU A 64 17.42 -4.33 -11.55
C GLU A 64 17.65 -3.31 -10.43
N ILE A 65 18.07 -3.77 -9.24
CA ILE A 65 18.25 -2.94 -8.06
C ILE A 65 19.62 -2.28 -8.11
N ASP A 66 19.65 -0.97 -7.92
CA ASP A 66 20.87 -0.19 -7.78
C ASP A 66 21.23 -0.02 -6.30
N THR A 67 20.27 0.46 -5.50
CA THR A 67 20.44 0.63 -4.05
C THR A 67 19.13 0.37 -3.32
N CYS A 68 19.23 -0.08 -2.06
CA CYS A 68 18.09 -0.22 -1.17
C CYS A 68 18.38 0.35 0.23
N GLU A 69 17.44 1.12 0.78
CA GLU A 69 17.57 1.72 2.10
C GLU A 69 16.28 1.59 2.92
N ILE A 70 16.44 1.41 4.24
CA ILE A 70 15.31 1.50 5.16
C ILE A 70 14.95 2.97 5.29
N ARG A 71 13.66 3.27 5.15
CA ARG A 71 13.17 4.63 5.24
C ARG A 71 11.85 4.71 5.99
N LYS A 72 11.73 5.76 6.80
CA LYS A 72 10.44 6.25 7.30
C LYS A 72 9.81 7.18 6.26
N TYR A 73 8.58 6.91 5.88
CA TYR A 73 7.83 7.67 4.87
C TYR A 73 6.50 8.19 5.44
N ARG A 74 5.83 9.09 4.72
CA ARG A 74 4.56 9.72 5.11
C ARG A 74 3.46 9.29 4.14
N PRO A 75 2.72 8.20 4.41
CA PRO A 75 1.78 7.60 3.46
C PRO A 75 0.78 8.59 2.85
N ILE A 76 0.19 9.45 3.69
CA ILE A 76 -0.83 10.42 3.26
C ILE A 76 -0.23 11.51 2.37
N VAL A 77 0.92 12.05 2.75
CA VAL A 77 1.53 13.22 2.07
C VAL A 77 2.32 12.82 0.84
N GLU A 78 3.05 11.71 0.89
CA GLU A 78 3.90 11.26 -0.23
C GLU A 78 3.12 10.46 -1.28
N TYR A 79 2.07 9.73 -0.87
CA TYR A 79 1.39 8.75 -1.73
C TYR A 79 -0.15 8.85 -1.75
N GLY A 80 -0.74 9.76 -0.97
CA GLY A 80 -2.20 9.90 -0.88
C GLY A 80 -2.88 8.72 -0.17
N GLY A 81 -2.17 8.02 0.72
CA GLY A 81 -2.69 6.92 1.53
C GLY A 81 -1.91 5.61 1.37
N TRP A 82 -2.53 4.50 1.77
CA TRP A 82 -1.97 3.15 1.64
C TRP A 82 -2.51 2.42 0.40
N GLY A 83 -1.79 1.41 -0.06
CA GLY A 83 -2.15 0.54 -1.18
C GLY A 83 -1.05 0.48 -2.24
N VAL A 84 -1.46 0.28 -3.49
CA VAL A 84 -0.60 0.46 -4.66
C VAL A 84 -0.75 1.90 -5.14
N LYS A 85 0.29 2.71 -4.93
CA LYS A 85 0.25 4.16 -5.16
C LYS A 85 1.45 4.64 -5.98
N TYR A 86 1.30 5.84 -6.55
CA TYR A 86 2.39 6.59 -7.16
C TYR A 86 2.45 7.97 -6.52
N GLY A 87 3.65 8.45 -6.28
CA GLY A 87 3.88 9.72 -5.61
C GLY A 87 5.30 10.24 -5.81
N SER A 88 5.71 11.18 -4.98
CA SER A 88 7.04 11.83 -5.09
C SER A 88 8.20 10.86 -4.87
N GLY A 89 8.01 9.81 -4.08
CA GLY A 89 8.99 8.73 -3.85
C GLY A 89 8.96 7.61 -4.90
N GLY A 90 8.20 7.76 -5.99
CA GLY A 90 7.99 6.74 -7.00
C GLY A 90 6.77 5.87 -6.72
N LYS A 91 6.85 4.58 -7.04
CA LYS A 91 5.76 3.62 -6.81
C LYS A 91 5.83 3.08 -5.39
N ALA A 92 4.71 3.01 -4.67
CA ALA A 92 4.64 2.39 -3.35
C ALA A 92 3.70 1.18 -3.35
N TYR A 93 4.13 0.13 -2.65
CA TYR A 93 3.32 -1.01 -2.25
C TYR A 93 3.32 -1.06 -0.73
N ASN A 94 2.20 -0.68 -0.10
CA ASN A 94 2.05 -0.71 1.35
C ASN A 94 0.60 -0.99 1.76
N VAL A 95 0.41 -1.43 3.00
CA VAL A 95 -0.94 -1.68 3.56
C VAL A 95 -1.16 -0.88 4.84
N SER A 96 -0.11 -0.69 5.63
CA SER A 96 -0.18 0.00 6.91
C SER A 96 1.20 0.53 7.32
N GLY A 97 1.23 1.32 8.38
CA GLY A 97 2.46 1.86 8.95
C GLY A 97 3.12 2.93 8.07
N ASN A 98 4.38 3.24 8.41
CA ASN A 98 5.16 4.32 7.83
C ASN A 98 6.65 3.97 7.65
N MET A 99 6.97 2.67 7.70
CA MET A 99 8.31 2.13 7.52
C MET A 99 8.34 1.18 6.32
N GLY A 100 9.45 1.15 5.60
CA GLY A 100 9.62 0.28 4.44
C GLY A 100 11.04 0.33 3.90
N LEU A 101 11.26 -0.44 2.84
CA LEU A 101 12.47 -0.32 2.03
C LEU A 101 12.19 0.49 0.78
N GLN A 102 13.04 1.48 0.55
CA GLN A 102 13.09 2.24 -0.69
C GLN A 102 14.16 1.63 -1.60
N PHE A 103 13.73 1.17 -2.76
CA PHE A 103 14.58 0.66 -3.83
C PHE A 103 14.72 1.75 -4.89
N LYS A 104 15.97 2.04 -5.26
CA LYS A 104 16.29 2.74 -6.51
C LYS A 104 16.67 1.68 -7.53
N LEU A 105 16.02 1.71 -8.69
CA LEU A 105 16.27 0.79 -9.77
C LEU A 105 17.27 1.40 -10.77
N LYS A 106 18.03 0.56 -11.46
CA LYS A 106 19.02 0.96 -12.46
C LYS A 106 18.41 1.77 -13.62
N ASN A 107 17.11 1.63 -13.87
CA ASN A 107 16.37 2.41 -14.86
C ASN A 107 15.92 3.81 -14.37
N GLY A 108 16.38 4.23 -13.18
CA GLY A 108 16.06 5.53 -12.57
C GLY A 108 14.72 5.58 -11.85
N LYS A 109 13.91 4.51 -11.88
CA LYS A 109 12.64 4.44 -11.14
C LYS A 109 12.89 4.11 -9.67
N SER A 110 11.96 4.53 -8.82
CA SER A 110 11.98 4.25 -7.39
C SER A 110 10.75 3.45 -6.98
N VAL A 111 10.95 2.43 -6.14
CA VAL A 111 9.89 1.58 -5.59
C VAL A 111 10.03 1.52 -4.07
N LEU A 112 8.94 1.78 -3.35
CA LEU A 112 8.84 1.62 -1.91
C LEU A 112 7.99 0.39 -1.59
N ILE A 113 8.50 -0.48 -0.71
CA ILE A 113 7.76 -1.63 -0.19
C ILE A 113 7.63 -1.44 1.32
N GLY A 114 6.40 -1.24 1.80
CA GLY A 114 6.10 -1.08 3.22
C GLY A 114 6.25 -2.41 3.96
N THR A 115 6.84 -2.37 5.16
CA THR A 115 6.99 -3.54 6.04
C THR A 115 7.06 -3.11 7.49
N GLN A 116 6.59 -3.98 8.38
CA GLN A 116 6.71 -3.82 9.84
C GLN A 116 8.04 -4.39 10.37
N ARG A 117 8.82 -5.08 9.53
CA ARG A 117 10.12 -5.68 9.86
C ARG A 117 11.19 -5.19 8.88
N PRO A 118 11.53 -3.89 8.86
CA PRO A 118 12.41 -3.30 7.85
C PRO A 118 13.83 -3.87 7.88
N GLU A 119 14.40 -4.09 9.07
CA GLU A 119 15.77 -4.62 9.21
C GLU A 119 15.90 -6.03 8.63
N GLU A 120 14.98 -6.93 8.98
CA GLU A 120 14.98 -8.30 8.46
C GLU A 120 14.78 -8.35 6.95
N PHE A 121 13.90 -7.49 6.43
CA PHE A 121 13.67 -7.42 5.00
C PHE A 121 14.92 -6.92 4.26
N LYS A 122 15.61 -5.90 4.81
CA LYS A 122 16.86 -5.41 4.26
C LYS A 122 17.94 -6.47 4.25
N LEU A 123 18.15 -7.16 5.38
CA LEU A 123 19.12 -8.24 5.49
C LEU A 123 18.85 -9.36 4.47
N ALA A 124 17.59 -9.76 4.31
CA ALA A 124 17.21 -10.78 3.34
C ALA A 124 17.56 -10.36 1.90
N VAL A 125 17.32 -9.09 1.54
CA VAL A 125 17.65 -8.57 0.21
C VAL A 125 19.16 -8.42 0.01
N GLU A 126 19.88 -7.82 0.97
CA GLU A 126 21.34 -7.62 0.86
C GLU A 126 22.10 -8.94 0.79
N SER A 127 21.59 -10.01 1.42
CA SER A 127 22.18 -11.36 1.31
C SER A 127 22.14 -11.96 -0.10
N LYS A 128 21.37 -11.35 -1.03
CA LYS A 128 21.19 -11.82 -2.41
C LYS A 128 21.77 -10.87 -3.46
N ILE A 129 22.05 -9.62 -3.11
CA ILE A 129 22.62 -8.61 -4.03
C ILE A 129 24.17 -8.65 -4.03
N ASN A 130 24.78 -9.23 -3.01
CA ASN A 130 26.23 -9.40 -2.90
C ASN A 130 26.78 -10.58 -3.71
#